data_AF-A0A546XMJ8-F1
#
_entry.id   AF-A0A546XMJ8-F1
#
_cell.length_a   1.000
_cell.length_b   1.000
_cell.length_c   1.000
_cell.angle_alpha   90.00
_cell.angle_beta   90.00
_cell.angle_gamma   90.00
#
_symmetry.space_group_name_H-M   'P 1'
#
loop_
_entity.id
_entity.type
_entity.pdbx_description
1 polymer ?
#
loop_
_entity_poly.entity_id
_entity_poly.type
_entity_poly.pdbx_seq_one_letter_code
_entity_poly.pdbx_strand_id
1 'polypeptide(L)'
;MIRILASACVILMGSGSLSHALECETDPAKFAFTSDTPSTFNMGEKRDVDRAYAALAGALGPLDSYPKTRIFYSKGYEGVRDYDCKDEKCRAMEVLEGLQQCGAGGMSKKDACYPLAVVYQQKLYCLLYPGQPDFDPSKPFVPYVPFKNSQDGQ
;
A
#
# COMPACT_ATOMS: atom_id res chain seq x y z
N MET A 1 -4.57 -14.73 -64.84
CA MET A 1 -5.18 -15.38 -63.67
C MET A 1 -4.44 -14.94 -62.43
N ILE A 2 -5.13 -14.22 -61.54
CA ILE A 2 -4.62 -13.73 -60.26
C ILE A 2 -4.62 -14.90 -59.26
N ARG A 3 -3.53 -15.07 -58.50
CA ARG A 3 -3.53 -15.89 -57.27
C ARG A 3 -2.99 -15.03 -56.13
N ILE A 4 -3.93 -14.53 -55.33
CA ILE A 4 -3.72 -13.97 -53.99
C ILE A 4 -3.60 -15.16 -53.05
N LEU A 5 -2.52 -15.24 -52.27
CA LEU A 5 -2.49 -15.99 -51.01
C LEU A 5 -1.73 -15.15 -49.99
N ALA A 6 -2.51 -14.45 -49.17
CA ALA A 6 -2.06 -13.85 -47.93
C ALA A 6 -1.75 -14.98 -46.93
N SER A 7 -0.66 -14.86 -46.19
CA SER A 7 -0.49 -15.60 -44.94
C SER A 7 0.02 -14.63 -43.87
N ALA A 8 -0.94 -14.04 -43.17
CA ALA A 8 -0.71 -13.24 -41.98
C ALA A 8 -0.21 -14.18 -40.87
N CYS A 9 1.04 -14.00 -40.43
CA CYS A 9 1.52 -14.62 -39.21
C CYS A 9 1.17 -13.68 -38.05
N VAL A 10 -0.01 -13.88 -37.47
CA VAL A 10 -0.42 -13.28 -36.21
C VAL A 10 0.38 -13.96 -35.11
N ILE A 11 1.45 -13.32 -34.63
CA ILE A 11 2.09 -13.75 -33.39
C ILE A 11 1.42 -12.96 -32.27
N LEU A 12 0.61 -13.70 -31.49
CA LEU A 12 -0.03 -13.24 -30.27
C LEU A 12 1.01 -12.57 -29.36
N MET A 13 0.86 -11.27 -29.13
CA MET A 13 1.42 -10.64 -27.94
C MET A 13 0.69 -11.25 -26.75
N GLY A 14 1.32 -12.25 -26.13
CA GLY A 14 0.90 -12.77 -24.84
C GLY A 14 1.09 -11.68 -23.80
N SER A 15 0.06 -10.87 -23.59
CA SER A 15 -0.08 -10.01 -22.41
C SER A 15 -0.30 -10.90 -21.20
N GLY A 16 0.76 -11.58 -20.77
CA GLY A 16 0.80 -12.22 -19.47
C GLY A 16 0.75 -11.11 -18.43
N SER A 17 -0.45 -10.80 -17.93
CA SER A 17 -0.59 -10.06 -16.69
C SER A 17 0.06 -10.91 -15.60
N LEU A 18 1.34 -10.66 -15.32
CA LEU A 18 1.98 -11.17 -14.13
C LEU A 18 1.20 -10.58 -12.95
N SER A 19 0.29 -11.38 -12.41
CA SER A 19 -0.39 -11.07 -11.16
C SER A 19 0.67 -11.21 -10.07
N HIS A 20 1.44 -10.15 -9.86
CA HIS A 20 2.36 -10.07 -8.75
C HIS A 20 1.52 -9.98 -7.49
N ALA A 21 1.53 -11.06 -6.69
CA ALA A 21 0.96 -11.03 -5.35
C ALA A 21 1.68 -9.91 -4.58
N LEU A 22 0.92 -8.88 -4.21
CA LEU A 22 1.47 -7.72 -3.52
C LEU A 22 1.85 -8.15 -2.09
N GLU A 23 3.14 -8.28 -1.84
CA GLU A 23 3.66 -8.58 -0.50
C GLU A 23 4.01 -7.28 0.23
N CYS A 24 3.80 -7.27 1.54
CA CYS A 24 4.07 -6.12 2.37
C CYS A 24 4.82 -6.53 3.64
N GLU A 25 5.93 -5.84 3.92
CA GLU A 25 6.65 -6.01 5.19
C GLU A 25 5.84 -5.40 6.32
N THR A 26 5.50 -6.22 7.32
CA THR A 26 4.70 -5.82 8.49
C THR A 26 5.49 -5.81 9.79
N ASP A 27 6.73 -6.30 9.79
CA ASP A 27 7.60 -6.30 10.97
C ASP A 27 8.32 -4.94 11.11
N PRO A 28 8.00 -4.12 12.13
CA PRO A 28 8.63 -2.82 12.31
C PRO A 28 10.15 -2.90 12.47
N ALA A 29 10.67 -4.01 13.00
CA ALA A 29 12.12 -4.22 13.15
C ALA A 29 12.85 -4.31 11.80
N LYS A 30 12.13 -4.56 10.70
CA LYS A 30 12.66 -4.65 9.34
C LYS A 30 12.40 -3.39 8.51
N PHE A 31 11.78 -2.36 9.09
CA PHE A 31 11.47 -1.12 8.36
C PHE A 31 12.75 -0.34 8.06
N ALA A 32 13.24 -0.46 6.83
CA ALA A 32 14.47 0.18 6.38
C ALA A 32 14.25 1.60 5.82
N PHE A 33 13.00 1.98 5.55
CA PHE A 33 12.61 3.24 4.90
C PHE A 33 12.82 4.49 5.76
N THR A 34 13.07 4.33 7.06
CA THR A 34 13.31 5.43 8.01
C THR A 34 14.56 5.18 8.84
N SER A 35 15.16 6.26 9.33
CA SER A 35 16.26 6.23 10.32
C SER A 35 15.77 6.45 11.75
N ASP A 36 14.50 6.83 11.91
CA ASP A 36 13.86 7.09 13.21
C ASP A 36 13.18 5.81 13.72
N THR A 37 12.65 5.83 14.95
CA THR A 37 11.89 4.69 15.49
C THR A 37 10.69 4.38 14.58
N PRO A 38 10.64 3.21 13.92
CA PRO A 38 9.57 2.88 12.99
C PRO A 38 8.24 2.81 13.73
N SER A 39 7.23 3.50 13.19
CA SER A 39 5.92 3.60 13.80
C SER A 39 4.87 2.84 12.99
N THR A 40 4.08 2.04 13.68
CA THR A 40 2.83 1.45 13.19
C THR A 40 1.64 2.20 13.76
N PHE A 41 0.56 2.30 13.01
CA PHE A 41 -0.64 3.02 13.37
C PHE A 41 -1.79 2.03 13.55
N ASN A 42 -2.23 1.83 14.79
CA ASN A 42 -3.32 0.92 15.14
C ASN A 42 -4.64 1.68 15.20
N MET A 43 -5.29 1.89 14.05
CA MET A 43 -6.47 2.76 13.91
C MET A 43 -7.54 2.10 13.05
N GLY A 44 -8.81 2.36 13.40
CA GLY A 44 -9.96 1.87 12.64
C GLY A 44 -10.29 0.40 12.89
N GLU A 45 -11.41 -0.04 12.32
CA GLU A 45 -11.82 -1.44 12.36
C GLU A 45 -11.12 -2.24 11.25
N LYS A 46 -10.98 -3.57 11.42
CA LYS A 46 -10.36 -4.44 10.42
C LYS A 46 -10.91 -4.23 9.01
N ARG A 47 -12.24 -4.15 8.85
CA ARG A 47 -12.87 -3.93 7.54
C ARG A 47 -12.48 -2.60 6.89
N ASP A 48 -12.23 -1.57 7.68
CA ASP A 48 -11.84 -0.25 7.17
C ASP A 48 -10.37 -0.27 6.76
N VAL A 49 -9.52 -0.93 7.54
CA VAL A 49 -8.10 -1.14 7.18
C VAL A 49 -7.96 -2.03 5.93
N ASP A 50 -8.73 -3.12 5.84
CA ASP A 50 -8.77 -3.98 4.64
C ASP A 50 -9.14 -3.16 3.38
N ARG A 51 -10.13 -2.26 3.50
CA ARG A 51 -10.58 -1.38 2.42
C ARG A 51 -9.50 -0.38 2.01
N ALA A 52 -8.78 0.19 2.97
CA ALA A 52 -7.67 1.10 2.68
C ALA A 52 -6.56 0.39 1.90
N TYR A 53 -6.22 -0.85 2.27
CA TYR A 53 -5.25 -1.64 1.53
C TYR A 53 -5.75 -2.07 0.15
N ALA A 54 -7.03 -2.40 0.00
CA ALA A 54 -7.62 -2.65 -1.33
C ALA A 54 -7.52 -1.40 -2.24
N ALA A 55 -7.81 -0.21 -1.70
CA ALA A 55 -7.64 1.05 -2.42
C ALA A 55 -6.17 1.30 -2.81
N LEU A 56 -5.23 0.99 -1.91
CA LEU A 56 -3.80 1.07 -2.20
C LEU A 56 -3.38 0.10 -3.32
N ALA A 57 -3.84 -1.16 -3.29
CA ALA A 57 -3.54 -2.12 -4.35
C ALA A 57 -4.02 -1.63 -5.73
N GLY A 58 -5.16 -0.94 -5.79
CA GLY A 58 -5.67 -0.33 -7.03
C GLY A 58 -4.91 0.92 -7.48
N ALA A 59 -4.19 1.60 -6.57
CA ALA A 59 -3.43 2.81 -6.85
C ALA A 59 -1.92 2.56 -7.05
N LEU A 60 -1.42 1.42 -6.59
CA LEU A 60 -0.01 1.05 -6.71
C LEU A 60 0.34 0.69 -8.15
N GLY A 61 1.38 1.33 -8.66
CA GLY A 61 2.11 0.87 -9.84
C GLY A 61 3.15 -0.20 -9.46
N PRO A 62 3.93 -0.67 -10.45
CA PRO A 62 5.07 -1.53 -10.19
C PRO A 62 6.03 -0.91 -9.16
N LEU A 63 6.50 -1.69 -8.18
CA LEU A 63 7.31 -1.15 -7.07
C LEU A 63 8.67 -0.58 -7.53
N ASP A 64 9.17 -1.02 -8.69
CA ASP A 64 10.38 -0.52 -9.35
C ASP A 64 10.18 0.82 -10.09
N SER A 65 8.93 1.24 -10.29
CA SER A 65 8.60 2.51 -10.93
C SER A 65 8.72 3.73 -10.01
N TYR A 66 8.99 3.52 -8.71
CA TYR A 66 9.10 4.58 -7.72
C TYR A 66 10.56 5.01 -7.53
N PRO A 67 11.00 6.15 -8.11
CA PRO A 67 12.41 6.58 -8.05
C PRO A 67 12.81 7.20 -6.70
N LYS A 68 11.82 7.51 -5.85
CA LYS A 68 11.98 8.08 -4.51
C LYS A 68 11.17 7.28 -3.53
N THR A 69 11.55 7.38 -2.26
CA THR A 69 10.74 6.83 -1.17
C THR A 69 9.43 7.58 -1.10
N ARG A 70 8.34 6.83 -1.18
CA ARG A 70 6.99 7.38 -1.23
C ARG A 70 6.15 6.83 -0.10
N ILE A 71 5.53 7.72 0.66
CA ILE A 71 4.57 7.38 1.70
C ILE A 71 3.18 7.49 1.10
N PHE A 72 2.35 6.48 1.36
CA PHE A 72 0.93 6.47 1.04
C PHE A 72 0.11 6.66 2.30
N TYR A 73 -0.94 7.46 2.19
CA TYR A 73 -1.91 7.76 3.22
C TYR A 73 -3.29 7.32 2.76
N SER A 74 -4.02 6.66 3.65
CA SER A 74 -5.45 6.44 3.52
C SER A 74 -6.18 7.74 3.77
N LYS A 75 -7.14 8.13 2.92
CA LYS A 75 -8.09 9.23 3.14
C LYS A 75 -9.49 8.65 3.26
N GLY A 76 -10.02 8.63 4.48
CA GLY A 76 -11.33 8.04 4.78
C GLY A 76 -11.43 6.53 4.52
N TYR A 77 -10.32 5.80 4.46
CA TYR A 77 -10.25 4.35 4.15
C TYR A 77 -10.64 3.95 2.73
N GLU A 78 -10.90 4.91 1.85
CA GLU A 78 -11.32 4.68 0.45
C GLU A 78 -10.43 5.40 -0.55
N GLY A 79 -9.96 6.61 -0.19
CA GLY A 79 -9.01 7.36 -1.00
C GLY A 79 -7.57 7.04 -0.64
N VAL A 80 -6.67 7.24 -1.61
CA VAL A 80 -5.23 7.18 -1.42
C VAL A 80 -4.63 8.54 -1.75
N ARG A 81 -3.72 9.02 -0.91
CA ARG A 81 -2.85 10.18 -1.15
C ARG A 81 -1.42 9.76 -0.94
N ASP A 82 -0.49 10.42 -1.61
CA ASP A 82 0.92 10.12 -1.50
C ASP A 82 1.77 11.36 -1.25
N TYR A 83 2.97 11.12 -0.72
CA TYR A 83 3.99 12.12 -0.47
C TYR A 83 5.36 11.51 -0.78
N ASP A 84 6.14 12.20 -1.62
CA ASP A 84 7.53 11.85 -1.89
C ASP A 84 8.44 12.44 -0.82
N CYS A 85 9.22 11.59 -0.17
CA CYS A 85 10.26 12.03 0.76
C CYS A 85 11.38 12.74 -0.02
N LYS A 86 11.99 13.74 0.64
CA LYS A 86 13.00 14.62 0.04
C LYS A 86 14.32 13.89 -0.16
N ASP A 87 14.64 13.00 0.78
CA ASP A 87 15.85 12.17 0.79
C ASP A 87 15.55 10.70 0.45
N GLU A 88 16.60 9.88 0.44
CA GLU A 88 16.48 8.43 0.20
C GLU A 88 15.60 7.73 1.26
N LYS A 89 15.59 8.21 2.50
CA LYS A 89 14.74 7.69 3.58
C LYS A 89 13.78 8.78 4.05
N CYS A 90 12.62 8.37 4.53
CA CYS A 90 11.66 9.29 5.12
C CYS A 90 12.00 9.57 6.57
N ARG A 91 12.12 10.86 6.91
CA ARG A 91 12.21 11.32 8.30
C ARG A 91 10.81 11.39 8.92
N ALA A 92 10.72 11.24 10.24
CA ALA A 92 9.43 11.30 10.95
C ALA A 92 8.67 12.62 10.67
N MET A 93 9.38 13.74 10.55
CA MET A 93 8.78 15.04 10.24
C MET A 93 8.14 15.09 8.85
N GLU A 94 8.66 14.35 7.87
CA GLU A 94 8.08 14.28 6.52
C GLU A 94 6.82 13.42 6.50
N VAL A 95 6.79 12.35 7.31
CA VAL A 95 5.58 11.55 7.52
C VAL A 95 4.45 12.42 8.11
N LEU A 96 4.79 13.29 9.06
CA LEU A 96 3.82 14.23 9.65
C LEU A 96 3.39 15.31 8.64
N GLU A 97 4.32 15.84 7.84
CA GLU A 97 4.04 16.82 6.78
C GLU A 97 3.04 16.24 5.76
N GLY A 98 3.29 15.04 5.25
CA GLY A 98 2.39 14.37 4.32
C GLY A 98 1.02 14.04 4.94
N LEU A 99 1.00 13.63 6.22
CA LEU A 99 -0.25 13.38 6.95
C LEU A 99 -1.11 14.65 7.07
N GLN A 100 -0.49 15.78 7.42
CA GLN A 100 -1.17 17.07 7.52
C GLN A 100 -1.74 17.51 6.16
N GLN A 101 -0.96 17.35 5.09
CA GLN A 101 -1.42 17.64 3.73
C GLN A 101 -2.59 16.74 3.31
N CYS A 102 -2.56 15.46 3.66
CA CYS A 102 -3.65 14.53 3.37
C CYS A 102 -4.95 14.95 4.08
N GLY A 103 -4.84 15.27 5.38
CA GLY A 103 -5.97 15.63 6.25
C GLY A 103 -6.52 17.04 6.03
N ALA A 104 -5.90 17.84 5.16
CA ALA A 104 -6.44 19.13 4.78
C ALA A 104 -7.82 18.93 4.10
N GLY A 105 -8.89 19.47 4.70
CA GLY A 105 -10.24 19.41 4.13
C GLY A 105 -11.42 19.34 5.11
N GLY A 106 -11.23 18.97 6.37
CA GLY A 106 -12.31 18.96 7.37
C GLY A 106 -12.11 17.98 8.55
N MET A 107 -13.04 17.99 9.51
CA MET A 107 -13.03 17.09 10.69
C MET A 107 -13.89 15.83 10.51
N SER A 108 -14.33 15.52 9.28
CA SER A 108 -15.24 14.40 9.03
C SER A 108 -14.48 13.07 8.80
N LYS A 109 -15.15 11.92 8.98
CA LYS A 109 -14.52 10.59 8.78
C LYS A 109 -13.90 10.42 7.39
N LYS A 110 -14.52 11.00 6.34
CA LYS A 110 -14.00 10.96 4.96
C LYS A 110 -12.74 11.81 4.75
N ASP A 111 -12.49 12.78 5.61
CA ASP A 111 -11.33 13.68 5.54
C ASP A 111 -10.18 13.19 6.43
N ALA A 112 -10.45 12.26 7.35
CA ALA A 112 -9.45 11.65 8.21
C ALA A 112 -8.38 10.94 7.38
N CYS A 113 -7.12 11.17 7.73
CA CYS A 113 -5.99 10.53 7.08
C CYS A 113 -5.18 9.68 8.04
N TYR A 114 -4.61 8.60 7.51
CA TYR A 114 -3.78 7.67 8.26
C TYR A 114 -2.60 7.21 7.39
N PRO A 115 -1.36 7.19 7.91
CA PRO A 115 -0.23 6.58 7.21
C PRO A 115 -0.52 5.11 6.93
N LEU A 116 -0.45 4.71 5.66
CA LEU A 116 -0.93 3.42 5.19
C LEU A 116 0.22 2.48 4.81
N ALA A 117 1.12 2.97 3.97
CA ALA A 117 2.27 2.19 3.51
C ALA A 117 3.42 3.09 3.04
N VAL A 118 4.61 2.50 2.88
CA VAL A 118 5.76 3.18 2.26
C VAL A 118 6.34 2.27 1.19
N VAL A 119 6.68 2.84 0.04
CA VAL A 119 7.54 2.18 -0.94
C VAL A 119 8.96 2.69 -0.77
N TYR A 120 9.90 1.78 -0.53
CA TYR A 120 11.33 2.08 -0.42
C TYR A 120 12.14 0.93 -1.02
N GLN A 121 13.05 1.25 -1.93
CA GLN A 121 13.91 0.26 -2.61
C GLN A 121 13.12 -0.95 -3.13
N GLN A 122 12.05 -0.69 -3.89
CA GLN A 122 11.20 -1.71 -4.52
C GLN A 122 10.46 -2.63 -3.54
N LYS A 123 10.41 -2.26 -2.25
CA LYS A 123 9.67 -2.98 -1.20
C LYS A 123 8.54 -2.11 -0.67
N LEU A 124 7.43 -2.76 -0.32
CA LEU A 124 6.30 -2.15 0.34
C LEU A 124 6.34 -2.46 1.84
N TYR A 125 6.17 -1.44 2.67
CA TYR A 125 6.14 -1.52 4.14
C TYR A 125 4.78 -1.07 4.63
N CYS A 126 4.09 -1.88 5.44
CA CYS A 126 2.72 -1.64 5.86
C CYS A 126 2.66 -0.98 7.23
N LEU A 127 2.06 0.20 7.29
CA LEU A 127 2.05 1.03 8.49
C LEU A 127 0.73 0.98 9.25
N LEU A 128 -0.41 0.73 8.58
CA LEU A 128 -1.73 0.79 9.20
C LEU A 128 -2.21 -0.60 9.61
N TYR A 129 -2.65 -0.70 10.86
CA TYR A 129 -3.18 -1.91 11.47
C TYR A 129 -4.54 -1.59 12.07
N PRO A 130 -5.47 -2.56 12.12
CA PRO A 130 -6.70 -2.36 12.86
C PRO A 130 -6.41 -2.07 14.33
N GLY A 131 -7.18 -1.15 14.92
CA GLY A 131 -7.20 -1.00 16.36
C GLY A 131 -7.60 -2.33 17.02
N GLN A 132 -7.05 -2.61 18.20
CA GLN A 132 -7.42 -3.79 19.00
C GLN A 132 -8.32 -3.35 20.15
N PRO A 133 -9.66 -3.27 19.95
CA PRO A 133 -10.58 -2.85 21.00
C PRO A 133 -10.64 -3.87 22.16
N ASP A 134 -10.40 -5.15 21.87
CA ASP A 134 -10.57 -6.27 22.81
C ASP A 134 -9.27 -7.06 22.97
N PHE A 135 -8.16 -6.39 23.28
CA PHE A 135 -6.89 -7.08 23.54
C PHE A 135 -7.03 -8.02 24.74
N ASP A 136 -6.93 -9.32 24.47
CA ASP A 136 -6.98 -10.38 25.46
C ASP A 136 -5.58 -10.99 25.62
N PRO A 137 -4.86 -10.74 26.72
CA PRO A 137 -3.50 -11.24 26.93
C PRO A 137 -3.44 -12.77 27.07
N SER A 138 -4.59 -13.45 27.22
CA SER A 138 -4.67 -14.91 27.30
C SER A 138 -4.73 -15.59 25.93
N LYS A 139 -4.99 -14.85 24.85
CA LYS A 139 -5.07 -15.38 23.49
C LYS A 139 -3.76 -15.14 22.72
N PRO A 140 -3.37 -16.05 21.82
CA PRO A 140 -2.24 -15.81 20.93
C PRO A 140 -2.46 -14.54 20.12
N PHE A 141 -1.43 -13.68 20.07
CA PHE A 141 -1.44 -12.53 19.18
C PHE A 141 -1.46 -13.02 17.73
N VAL A 142 -2.49 -12.61 16.98
CA VAL A 142 -2.59 -12.88 15.55
C VAL A 142 -2.14 -11.63 14.80
N PRO A 143 -0.99 -11.66 14.10
CA PRO A 143 -0.54 -10.51 13.33
C PRO A 143 -1.51 -10.26 12.18
N TYR A 144 -1.91 -9.00 12.03
CA TYR A 144 -2.66 -8.57 10.85
C TYR A 144 -1.70 -8.51 9.65
N VAL A 145 -2.08 -9.19 8.56
CA VAL A 145 -1.34 -9.22 7.30
C VAL A 145 -2.26 -8.72 6.20
N PRO A 146 -1.98 -7.54 5.62
CA PRO A 146 -2.70 -7.02 4.46
C PRO A 146 -2.60 -7.95 3.25
N PHE A 147 -3.50 -7.79 2.28
CA PHE A 147 -3.48 -8.47 0.95
C PHE A 147 -3.63 -9.99 0.93
N LYS A 148 -3.70 -10.67 2.09
CA LYS A 148 -3.84 -12.14 2.18
C LYS A 148 -5.02 -12.73 1.38
N ASN A 149 -6.09 -11.96 1.14
CA ASN A 149 -7.29 -12.46 0.48
C ASN A 149 -7.29 -12.33 -1.05
N SER A 150 -6.17 -11.99 -1.68
CA SER A 150 -6.10 -11.97 -3.16
C SER A 150 -5.83 -13.37 -3.77
N GLN A 151 -5.71 -14.42 -2.96
CA GLN A 151 -5.44 -15.79 -3.44
C GLN A 151 -6.57 -16.82 -3.19
N ASP A 152 -7.59 -16.51 -2.38
CA ASP A 152 -8.68 -17.47 -2.08
C ASP A 152 -9.96 -17.22 -2.91
N GLY A 153 -9.85 -16.43 -3.99
CA GLY A 153 -10.98 -16.05 -4.85
C GLY A 153 -10.71 -16.37 -6.31
N GLN A 154 -10.57 -17.65 -6.64
CA GLN A 154 -10.74 -18.17 -8.00
C GLN A 154 -11.41 -19.54 -7.97
#